data_AF-A7TPC1-F1
#
_entry.id   AF-A7TPC1-F1
#
_cell.length_a   1.000
_cell.length_b   1.000
_cell.length_c   1.000
_cell.angle_alpha   90.00
_cell.angle_beta   90.00
_cell.angle_gamma   90.00
#
_symmetry.space_group_name_H-M   'P 1'
#
loop_
_entity.id
_entity.type
_entity.pdbx_description
1 polymer ?
#
loop_
_entity_poly.entity_id
_entity_poly.type
_entity_poly.pdbx_seq_one_letter_code
_entity_poly.pdbx_strand_id
1 'polypeptide(L)'
;MSDYYNQALEIYKEEQQEAAVEDTDAWDKRIDKTGCYVENLALQLCHADTNDWRKCLGEMNAFKNCWQSNGNNERTSTKDV
;
A
#
# COMPACT_ATOMS: atom_id res chain seq x y z
N MET A 1 -13.60 7.13 2.32
CA MET A 1 -12.40 6.28 2.45
C MET A 1 -12.80 5.03 3.21
N SER A 2 -12.34 3.84 2.82
CA SER A 2 -12.70 2.59 3.53
C SER A 2 -12.06 2.54 4.91
N ASP A 3 -12.62 1.72 5.80
CA ASP A 3 -12.08 1.55 7.16
C ASP A 3 -10.63 1.04 7.13
N TYR A 4 -10.32 0.13 6.19
CA TYR A 4 -8.96 -0.34 5.95
C TYR A 4 -7.99 0.77 5.55
N TYR A 5 -8.44 1.77 4.78
CA TYR A 5 -7.60 2.91 4.41
C TYR A 5 -7.29 3.79 5.62
N ASN A 6 -8.29 4.08 6.45
CA ASN A 6 -8.08 4.87 7.66
C ASN A 6 -7.16 4.13 8.63
N GLN A 7 -7.33 2.81 8.78
CA GLN A 7 -6.42 1.99 9.58
C GLN A 7 -4.99 2.00 9.02
N ALA A 8 -4.82 1.84 7.70
CA ALA A 8 -3.51 1.91 7.06
C ALA A 8 -2.84 3.27 7.22
N LEU A 9 -3.61 4.37 7.19
CA LEU A 9 -3.10 5.72 7.44
C LEU A 9 -2.53 5.88 8.85
N GLU A 10 -3.23 5.36 9.87
CA GLU A 10 -2.75 5.47 11.25
C GLU A 10 -1.50 4.61 11.46
N ILE A 11 -1.48 3.36 10.97
CA ILE A 11 -0.29 2.50 11.01
C ILE A 11 0.90 3.19 10.35
N TYR A 12 0.71 3.75 9.15
CA TYR A 12 1.79 4.45 8.46
C TYR A 12 2.33 5.64 9.25
N LYS A 13 1.46 6.43 9.91
CA LYS A 13 1.91 7.56 10.74
C LYS A 13 2.68 7.10 11.97
N GLU A 14 2.26 6.01 12.60
CA GLU A 14 2.93 5.40 13.76
C GLU A 14 4.33 4.90 13.35
N GLU A 15 4.42 4.16 12.24
CA GLU A 15 5.69 3.68 11.70
C GLU A 15 6.64 4.82 11.34
N GLN A 16 6.15 5.94 10.79
CA GLN A 16 6.98 7.11 10.49
C GLN A 16 7.50 7.80 11.76
N GLN A 17 6.77 7.74 12.87
CA GLN A 17 7.25 8.23 14.17
C GLN A 17 8.29 7.30 14.79
N GLU A 18 8.18 5.99 14.52
CA GLU A 18 9.12 4.96 14.97
C GLU A 18 10.30 4.73 14.01
N ALA A 19 10.28 5.31 12.80
CA ALA A 19 11.26 5.12 11.71
C ALA A 19 12.71 5.54 12.04
N ALA A 20 12.99 6.02 13.25
CA ALA A 20 14.33 6.12 13.80
C ALA A 20 14.98 4.74 14.10
N VAL A 21 14.22 3.64 13.99
CA VAL A 21 14.72 2.26 14.16
C VAL A 21 15.00 1.64 12.78
N GLU A 22 16.24 1.18 12.54
CA GLU A 22 16.69 0.59 11.25
C GLU A 22 15.92 -0.69 10.82
N ASP A 23 15.00 -1.19 11.63
CA ASP A 23 14.34 -2.51 11.52
C ASP A 23 13.11 -2.54 10.61
N THR A 24 12.80 -1.48 9.86
CA THR A 24 11.69 -1.53 8.89
C THR A 24 11.98 -2.55 7.78
N ASP A 25 11.00 -3.41 7.47
CA ASP A 25 11.15 -4.51 6.52
C ASP A 25 11.59 -3.99 5.13
N ALA A 26 12.43 -4.76 4.45
CA ALA A 26 12.99 -4.35 3.17
C ALA A 26 11.92 -4.19 2.06
N TRP A 27 10.81 -4.92 2.15
CA TRP A 27 9.65 -4.79 1.29
C TRP A 27 8.84 -3.52 1.61
N ASP A 28 8.61 -3.23 2.90
CA ASP A 28 7.95 -1.99 3.33
C ASP A 28 8.74 -0.75 2.90
N LYS A 29 10.07 -0.78 3.06
CA LYS A 29 10.97 0.28 2.52
C LYS A 29 10.83 0.47 1.01
N ARG A 30 10.51 -0.59 0.25
CA ARG A 30 10.33 -0.49 -1.21
C ARG A 30 8.97 0.05 -1.59
N ILE A 31 7.92 -0.30 -0.85
CA ILE A 31 6.56 0.21 -1.12
C ILE A 31 6.41 1.66 -0.66
N ASP A 32 7.05 2.05 0.44
CA ASP A 32 7.12 3.45 0.88
C ASP A 32 7.73 4.36 -0.21
N LYS A 33 8.83 3.93 -0.82
CA LYS A 33 9.47 4.62 -1.96
C LYS A 33 8.59 4.76 -3.21
N THR A 34 7.45 4.07 -3.29
CA THR A 34 6.49 4.22 -4.40
C THR A 34 5.49 5.36 -4.18
N GLY A 35 5.40 5.89 -2.96
CA GLY A 35 4.36 6.85 -2.57
C GLY A 35 2.97 6.23 -2.37
N CYS A 36 2.86 4.89 -2.39
CA CYS A 36 1.59 4.15 -2.32
C CYS A 36 1.51 3.17 -1.15
N TYR A 37 2.24 3.46 -0.06
CA TYR A 37 2.28 2.60 1.13
C TYR A 37 0.87 2.37 1.70
N VAL A 38 0.12 3.45 1.90
CA VAL A 38 -1.19 3.42 2.55
C VAL A 38 -2.19 2.60 1.74
N GLU A 39 -2.29 2.83 0.43
CA GLU A 39 -3.20 2.08 -0.44
C GLU A 39 -2.82 0.60 -0.53
N ASN A 40 -1.51 0.30 -0.51
CA ASN A 40 -1.03 -1.07 -0.48
C ASN A 40 -1.40 -1.78 0.82
N LEU A 41 -1.13 -1.15 1.96
CA LEU A 41 -1.43 -1.70 3.28
C LEU A 41 -2.95 -1.86 3.47
N ALA A 42 -3.75 -0.88 3.05
CA ALA A 42 -5.22 -0.98 3.09
C ALA A 42 -5.73 -2.22 2.33
N LEU A 43 -5.14 -2.49 1.17
CA LEU A 43 -5.45 -3.66 0.38
C LEU A 43 -5.03 -4.98 1.09
N GLN A 44 -3.85 -5.01 1.72
CA GLN A 44 -3.41 -6.17 2.50
C GLN A 44 -4.30 -6.41 3.73
N LEU A 45 -4.69 -5.35 4.45
CA LEU A 45 -5.59 -5.43 5.59
C LEU A 45 -6.95 -6.00 5.19
N CYS A 46 -7.53 -5.53 4.08
CA CYS A 46 -8.76 -6.09 3.56
C CYS A 46 -8.63 -7.58 3.23
N HIS A 47 -7.54 -7.99 2.58
CA HIS A 47 -7.33 -9.41 2.28
C HIS A 47 -7.10 -10.24 3.56
N ALA A 48 -6.39 -9.71 4.55
CA ALA A 48 -6.16 -10.39 5.81
C ALA A 48 -7.46 -10.62 6.59
N ASP A 49 -8.38 -9.64 6.60
CA ASP A 49 -9.68 -9.77 7.27
C ASP A 49 -10.63 -10.72 6.50
N THR A 50 -10.73 -10.52 5.18
CA THR A 50 -11.75 -11.22 4.38
C THR A 50 -11.30 -12.56 3.81
N ASN A 51 -9.98 -12.77 3.71
CA ASN A 51 -9.32 -13.88 3.01
C ASN A 51 -9.83 -14.08 1.57
N ASP A 52 -10.34 -13.03 0.92
CA ASP A 52 -10.84 -13.06 -0.45
C ASP A 52 -10.64 -11.72 -1.16
N TRP A 53 -9.65 -11.69 -2.08
CA TRP A 53 -9.32 -10.53 -2.90
C TRP A 53 -10.51 -9.95 -3.69
N ARG A 54 -11.53 -10.75 -4.00
CA ARG A 54 -12.71 -10.27 -4.74
C ARG A 54 -13.57 -9.32 -3.90
N LYS A 55 -13.45 -9.35 -2.57
CA LYS A 55 -14.12 -8.42 -1.66
C LYS A 55 -13.37 -7.10 -1.50
N CYS A 56 -12.12 -7.03 -1.96
CA CYS A 56 -11.21 -5.89 -1.82
C CYS A 56 -11.01 -5.10 -3.12
N LEU A 57 -11.98 -5.13 -4.04
CA LEU A 57 -11.87 -4.46 -5.33
C LEU A 57 -11.74 -2.94 -5.20
N GLY A 58 -12.33 -2.35 -4.14
CA GLY A 58 -12.19 -0.93 -3.85
C GLY A 58 -10.76 -0.54 -3.53
N GLU A 59 -10.14 -1.26 -2.59
CA GLU A 59 -8.76 -1.10 -2.16
C GLU A 59 -7.79 -1.41 -3.31
N MET A 60 -8.08 -2.44 -4.11
CA MET A 60 -7.30 -2.79 -5.30
C MET A 60 -7.28 -1.65 -6.33
N ASN A 61 -8.44 -1.03 -6.58
CA ASN A 61 -8.54 0.10 -7.50
C ASN A 61 -7.83 1.34 -6.93
N ALA A 62 -7.94 1.59 -5.63
CA ALA A 62 -7.21 2.68 -4.97
C ALA A 62 -5.70 2.52 -5.14
N PHE A 63 -5.18 1.31 -4.89
CA PHE A 63 -3.75 1.01 -5.08
C PHE A 63 -3.30 1.19 -6.53
N LYS A 64 -4.07 0.69 -7.50
CA LYS A 64 -3.77 0.88 -8.93
C LYS A 64 -3.74 2.36 -9.33
N ASN A 65 -4.70 3.15 -8.85
CA ASN A 65 -4.79 4.58 -9.14
C ASN A 65 -3.60 5.34 -8.54
N CYS A 66 -3.22 5.02 -7.29
CA CYS A 66 -2.02 5.58 -6.68
C CYS A 66 -0.77 5.21 -7.48
N TRP A 67 -0.65 3.93 -7.87
CA TRP A 67 0.50 3.41 -8.59
C TRP A 67 0.71 4.15 -9.91
N GLN A 68 -0.35 4.33 -10.69
CA GLN A 68 -0.33 5.09 -11.94
C GLN A 68 0.00 6.57 -11.71
N SER A 69 -0.61 7.19 -10.70
CA SER A 69 -0.40 8.63 -10.40
C SER A 69 1.04 8.95 -9.98
N ASN A 70 1.72 8.00 -9.36
CA ASN A 70 3.12 8.11 -8.96
C ASN A 70 4.13 7.65 -10.04
N GLY A 71 3.68 7.32 -11.25
CA GLY A 71 4.57 6.91 -12.35
C GLY A 71 5.35 5.62 -12.05
N ASN A 72 4.73 4.71 -11.28
CA ASN A 72 5.42 3.51 -10.86
C ASN A 72 5.50 2.44 -11.97
N ASN A 73 4.71 2.55 -13.03
CA ASN A 73 4.78 1.64 -14.19
C ASN A 73 6.14 1.74 -14.89
N GLU A 74 6.62 2.98 -15.06
CA GLU A 74 7.92 3.30 -15.62
C GLU A 74 9.04 2.84 -14.67
N ARG A 75 8.84 3.01 -13.36
CA ARG A 75 9.79 2.58 -12.31
C ARG A 75 10.07 1.09 -12.33
N THR A 76 9.06 0.26 -12.60
CA THR A 76 9.17 -1.21 -12.50
C THR A 76 9.26 -1.93 -13.84
N SER A 77 9.40 -1.22 -14.97
CA SER A 77 9.35 -1.82 -16.31
C SER A 77 8.11 -2.71 -16.49
N THR A 78 6.98 -2.34 -15.88
CA THR A 78 5.76 -3.14 -15.94
C THR A 78 5.31 -3.18 -17.40
N LYS A 79 5.30 -4.37 -17.99
CA LYS A 79 4.76 -4.58 -19.34
C LYS A 79 3.28 -4.85 -19.22
N ASP A 80 2.47 -4.09 -19.95
CA ASP A 80 1.09 -4.47 -20.22
C ASP A 80 1.14 -5.75 -21.08
N VAL A 81 0.80 -6.89 -20.47
CA VAL A 81 0.70 -8.21 -21.13
C VAL A 81 -0.74 -8.58 -21.39
#